data_AF-A0A916BBZ0-F1
#
_entry.id   AF-A0A916BBZ0-F1
#
_cell.length_a   1.000
_cell.length_b   1.000
_cell.length_c   1.000
_cell.angle_alpha   90.00
_cell.angle_beta   90.00
_cell.angle_gamma   90.00
#
_symmetry.space_group_name_H-M   'P 1'
#
loop_
_entity.id
_entity.type
_entity.pdbx_description
1 polymer ?
#
loop_
_entity_poly.entity_id
_entity_poly.type
_entity_poly.pdbx_seq_one_letter_code
_entity_poly.pdbx_strand_id
1 'polypeptide(L)'
;MSINNPLKNVRIEFHILQSFPVTCLNRDDVGAPKTAIVGGVQRARVSSQAWKRPVRMAMQDFGAKLGVRTKHVARTIAQACVDLGATDEQASTCGEILATYLSKDTLLFFTMTEAKAFAEYAKEHDFDAKKFKEKDAHKVSRKALNPAIDGIDIALFGRMVAQAAELNIEAAASFSHAISTHKVSNEVEFFTALDDLSTEPGSSHMGSLEFNSATYYRYVSLDLGQLCQTMKGHDLSFAVENFTKALFITIPTARQATQSGASPWEFAKVLVRKGQRLQVPFETPIKAKDGGFIQPSIDAMTNYIAKQEKLHGSLFGKQAEYTYGQDDSFTIDDLVAALKQHSVGCVDKDTGDE
;
A
#
# COMPACT_ATOMS: atom_id res chain seq x y z
N MET A 1 -22.78 -10.54 -13.55
CA MET A 1 -22.44 -9.95 -12.25
C MET A 1 -22.66 -8.45 -12.28
N SER A 2 -23.89 -8.03 -11.97
CA SER A 2 -24.23 -6.62 -11.70
C SER A 2 -24.17 -6.43 -10.20
N ILE A 3 -23.02 -6.00 -9.67
CA ILE A 3 -22.89 -5.70 -8.22
C ILE A 3 -23.76 -4.49 -7.89
N ASN A 4 -24.53 -4.56 -6.81
CA ASN A 4 -25.13 -3.36 -6.25
C ASN A 4 -24.06 -2.62 -5.45
N ASN A 5 -23.58 -1.49 -5.97
CA ASN A 5 -22.47 -0.73 -5.38
C ASN A 5 -22.97 0.63 -4.84
N PRO A 6 -23.56 0.68 -3.63
CA PRO A 6 -23.98 1.95 -3.01
C PRO A 6 -22.80 2.84 -2.60
N LEU A 7 -21.60 2.25 -2.52
CA LEU A 7 -20.35 2.89 -2.14
C LEU A 7 -19.67 3.59 -3.31
N LYS A 8 -20.31 3.65 -4.50
CA LYS A 8 -19.77 4.36 -5.66
C LYS A 8 -19.39 5.79 -5.28
N ASN A 9 -18.14 6.15 -5.57
CA ASN A 9 -17.49 7.42 -5.23
C ASN A 9 -17.27 7.70 -3.73
N VAL A 10 -17.63 6.80 -2.82
CA VAL A 10 -17.32 6.92 -1.39
C VAL A 10 -15.85 6.61 -1.16
N ARG A 11 -15.16 7.52 -0.48
CA ARG A 11 -13.73 7.41 -0.20
C ARG A 11 -13.48 7.67 1.28
N ILE A 12 -12.54 6.93 1.84
CA ILE A 12 -11.92 7.25 3.12
C ILE A 12 -10.61 7.97 2.80
N GLU A 13 -10.50 9.24 3.20
CA GLU A 13 -9.33 10.09 3.00
C GLU A 13 -8.60 10.26 4.33
N PHE A 14 -7.38 9.76 4.40
CA PHE A 14 -6.49 9.87 5.56
C PHE A 14 -5.52 11.03 5.34
N HIS A 15 -5.62 12.04 6.20
CA HIS A 15 -4.70 13.16 6.29
C HIS A 15 -3.89 13.01 7.58
N ILE A 16 -2.71 12.41 7.47
CA ILE A 16 -1.89 12.01 8.62
C ILE A 16 -0.71 12.97 8.76
N LEU A 17 -0.43 13.41 9.98
CA LEU A 17 0.79 14.09 10.37
C LEU A 17 1.60 13.17 11.29
N GLN A 18 2.87 13.00 10.94
CA GLN A 18 3.76 12.09 11.62
C GLN A 18 5.18 12.65 11.58
N SER A 19 5.73 12.96 12.76
CA SER A 19 7.11 13.41 12.88
C SER A 19 8.06 12.25 13.08
N PHE A 20 9.19 12.31 12.40
CA PHE A 20 10.30 11.41 12.60
C PHE A 20 11.51 12.23 13.05
N PRO A 21 12.28 11.75 14.05
CA PRO A 21 13.52 12.38 14.47
C PRO A 21 14.61 12.10 13.42
N VAL A 22 15.85 11.81 13.84
CA VAL A 22 16.97 11.53 12.94
C VAL A 22 16.74 10.21 12.18
N THR A 23 16.31 10.30 10.92
CA THR A 23 15.97 9.12 10.09
C THR A 23 16.33 9.28 8.62
N CYS A 24 16.42 8.14 7.92
CA CYS A 24 16.47 8.07 6.46
C CYS A 24 15.41 7.08 5.96
N LEU A 25 14.14 7.51 6.00
CA LEU A 25 12.98 6.68 5.66
C LEU A 25 12.96 6.21 4.19
N ASN A 26 13.53 7.00 3.29
CA ASN A 26 13.63 6.63 1.88
C ASN A 26 14.81 7.37 1.22
N ARG A 27 15.73 6.60 0.63
CA ARG A 27 16.95 7.11 -0.01
C ARG A 27 16.95 6.98 -1.53
N ASP A 28 17.73 7.81 -2.20
CA ASP A 28 18.05 7.73 -3.63
C ASP A 28 19.18 6.71 -3.91
N ASP A 29 19.68 6.73 -5.14
CA ASP A 29 20.73 5.86 -5.66
C ASP A 29 22.12 6.13 -5.05
N VAL A 30 22.36 7.35 -4.56
CA VAL A 30 23.61 7.72 -3.86
C VAL A 30 23.51 7.58 -2.34
N GLY A 31 22.33 7.25 -1.83
CA GLY A 31 22.10 6.94 -0.42
C GLY A 31 21.64 8.12 0.44
N ALA A 32 21.31 9.26 -0.18
CA ALA A 32 20.78 10.45 0.48
C ALA A 32 19.26 10.34 0.67
N PRO A 33 18.68 10.88 1.77
CA PRO A 33 17.24 11.00 1.93
C PRO A 33 16.62 11.74 0.74
N LYS A 34 15.57 11.17 0.15
CA LYS A 34 14.88 11.78 -0.98
C LYS A 34 14.24 13.11 -0.57
N THR A 35 14.37 14.10 -1.44
CA THR A 35 13.75 15.42 -1.27
C THR A 35 12.83 15.78 -2.44
N ALA A 36 12.12 16.89 -2.31
CA ALA A 36 11.38 17.57 -3.39
C ALA A 36 11.28 19.07 -3.11
N ILE A 37 11.06 19.88 -4.16
CA ILE A 37 10.78 21.31 -4.01
C ILE A 37 9.27 21.54 -3.94
N VAL A 38 8.80 22.18 -2.85
CA VAL A 38 7.39 22.58 -2.68
C VAL A 38 7.34 23.98 -2.08
N GLY A 39 6.65 24.89 -2.77
CA GLY A 39 6.60 26.32 -2.40
C GLY A 39 7.97 26.97 -2.36
N GLY A 40 8.84 26.62 -3.32
CA GLY A 40 10.18 27.20 -3.46
C GLY A 40 11.22 26.73 -2.44
N VAL A 41 10.90 25.79 -1.54
CA VAL A 41 11.87 25.25 -0.56
C VAL A 41 11.99 23.73 -0.63
N GLN A 42 13.15 23.22 -0.24
CA GLN A 42 13.42 21.79 -0.12
C GLN A 42 12.59 21.17 1.01
N ARG A 43 11.92 20.06 0.70
CA ARG A 43 11.14 19.22 1.62
C ARG A 43 11.73 17.83 1.65
N ALA A 44 11.70 17.19 2.82
CA ALA A 44 11.91 15.75 2.87
C ALA A 44 10.75 15.06 2.15
N ARG A 45 11.04 13.99 1.41
CA ARG A 45 10.06 13.24 0.63
C ARG A 45 10.23 11.74 0.84
N VAL A 46 9.14 11.06 1.20
CA VAL A 46 9.09 9.60 1.18
C VAL A 46 8.18 9.16 0.04
N SER A 47 8.71 8.31 -0.85
CA SER A 47 7.93 7.84 -2.01
C SER A 47 6.71 7.03 -1.61
N SER A 48 5.63 7.13 -2.39
CA SER A 48 4.41 6.36 -2.16
C SER A 48 4.69 4.85 -2.11
N GLN A 49 5.61 4.35 -2.94
CA GLN A 49 6.01 2.93 -2.96
C GLN A 49 6.76 2.49 -1.70
N ALA A 50 7.55 3.38 -1.07
CA ALA A 50 8.22 3.10 0.20
C ALA A 50 7.22 2.90 1.35
N TRP A 51 6.00 3.44 1.24
CA TRP A 51 4.90 3.17 2.16
C TRP A 51 4.07 1.96 1.73
N LYS A 52 3.68 1.87 0.45
CA LYS A 52 2.79 0.81 -0.05
C LYS A 52 3.31 -0.59 0.24
N ARG A 53 4.62 -0.83 0.09
CA ARG A 53 5.19 -2.15 0.33
C ARG A 53 5.11 -2.58 1.81
N PRO A 54 5.58 -1.80 2.79
CA PRO A 54 5.38 -2.10 4.20
C PRO A 54 3.91 -2.24 4.59
N VAL A 55 3.04 -1.31 4.16
CA VAL A 55 1.58 -1.40 4.37
C VAL A 55 1.04 -2.73 3.85
N ARG A 56 1.41 -3.11 2.63
CA ARG A 56 1.02 -4.40 2.07
C ARG A 56 1.44 -5.55 2.97
N MET A 57 2.72 -5.60 3.37
CA MET A 57 3.23 -6.75 4.09
C MET A 57 2.66 -6.89 5.50
N ALA A 58 2.48 -5.78 6.21
CA ALA A 58 1.92 -5.75 7.56
C ALA A 58 0.50 -6.31 7.66
N MET A 59 -0.27 -6.34 6.56
CA MET A 59 -1.60 -6.95 6.59
C MET A 59 -1.56 -8.45 6.93
N GLN A 60 -0.43 -9.14 6.67
CA GLN A 60 -0.26 -10.55 7.04
C GLN A 60 -0.34 -10.75 8.56
N ASP A 61 0.20 -9.79 9.33
CA ASP A 61 0.21 -9.82 10.79
C ASP A 61 -1.20 -9.68 11.38
N PHE A 62 -2.15 -9.20 10.57
CA PHE A 62 -3.57 -9.08 10.91
C PHE A 62 -4.45 -10.17 10.28
N GLY A 63 -3.82 -11.24 9.76
CA GLY A 63 -4.50 -12.42 9.24
C GLY A 63 -4.83 -12.38 7.74
N ALA A 64 -4.46 -11.33 7.02
CA ALA A 64 -4.69 -11.26 5.58
C ALA A 64 -3.78 -12.22 4.81
N LYS A 65 -4.36 -13.05 3.94
CA LYS A 65 -3.62 -13.78 2.91
C LYS A 65 -3.41 -12.87 1.72
N LEU A 66 -2.17 -12.79 1.26
CA LEU A 66 -1.75 -11.85 0.22
C LEU A 66 -1.41 -12.57 -1.08
N GLY A 67 -1.54 -11.85 -2.18
CA GLY A 67 -0.96 -12.27 -3.45
C GLY A 67 0.56 -12.29 -3.38
N VAL A 68 1.19 -12.89 -4.39
CA VAL A 68 2.63 -12.96 -4.59
C VAL A 68 3.00 -12.12 -5.80
N ARG A 69 4.00 -11.25 -5.64
CA ARG A 69 4.59 -10.48 -6.74
C ARG A 69 5.95 -11.07 -7.10
N THR A 70 6.05 -11.73 -8.25
CA THR A 70 7.25 -12.49 -8.63
C THR A 70 7.44 -12.57 -10.14
N LYS A 71 8.67 -12.81 -10.56
CA LYS A 71 8.99 -13.26 -11.93
C LYS A 71 8.92 -14.78 -12.07
N HIS A 72 8.91 -15.52 -10.96
CA HIS A 72 8.96 -16.98 -10.92
C HIS A 72 7.54 -17.61 -10.91
N VAL A 73 6.66 -17.11 -11.76
CA VAL A 73 5.28 -17.62 -11.87
C VAL A 73 5.30 -19.08 -12.32
N ALA A 74 6.12 -19.41 -13.33
CA ALA A 74 6.28 -20.75 -13.85
C ALA A 74 6.62 -21.76 -12.75
N ARG A 75 7.59 -21.43 -11.89
CA ARG A 75 8.00 -22.27 -10.76
C ARG A 75 6.85 -22.51 -9.77
N THR A 76 6.03 -21.48 -9.52
CA THR A 76 4.94 -21.59 -8.56
C THR A 76 3.80 -22.46 -9.09
N ILE A 77 3.48 -22.35 -10.38
CA ILE A 77 2.51 -23.22 -11.05
C ILE A 77 3.05 -24.66 -11.11
N ALA A 78 4.33 -24.83 -11.48
CA ALA A 78 4.97 -26.14 -11.53
C ALA A 78 4.89 -26.86 -10.17
N GLN A 79 5.20 -26.17 -9.07
CA GLN A 79 5.07 -26.76 -7.74
C GLN A 79 3.63 -27.21 -7.45
N ALA A 80 2.63 -26.39 -7.79
CA ALA A 80 1.22 -26.77 -7.64
C ALA A 80 0.82 -27.97 -8.52
N CYS A 81 1.42 -28.14 -9.71
CA CYS A 81 1.22 -29.33 -10.55
C CYS A 81 1.83 -30.59 -9.92
N VAL A 82 3.03 -30.50 -9.33
CA VAL A 82 3.67 -31.61 -8.59
C VAL A 82 2.78 -32.05 -7.43
N ASP A 83 2.25 -31.09 -6.66
CA ASP A 83 1.33 -31.36 -5.55
C ASP A 83 0.04 -32.10 -6.01
N LEU A 84 -0.31 -32.02 -7.29
CA LEU A 84 -1.44 -32.71 -7.91
C LEU A 84 -1.08 -34.02 -8.66
N GLY A 85 0.18 -34.44 -8.59
CA GLY A 85 0.66 -35.72 -9.11
C GLY A 85 1.38 -35.69 -10.45
N ALA A 86 1.77 -34.51 -10.96
CA ALA A 86 2.63 -34.40 -12.14
C ALA A 86 4.07 -34.84 -11.84
N THR A 87 4.79 -35.36 -12.85
CA THR A 87 6.26 -35.49 -12.78
C THR A 87 6.94 -34.12 -12.85
N ASP A 88 8.18 -34.02 -12.38
CA ASP A 88 8.95 -32.76 -12.42
C ASP A 88 9.06 -32.18 -13.84
N GLU A 89 9.25 -33.04 -14.85
CA GLU A 89 9.34 -32.65 -16.27
C GLU A 89 8.00 -32.10 -16.80
N GLN A 90 6.89 -32.77 -16.46
CA GLN A 90 5.54 -32.31 -16.81
C GLN A 90 5.22 -30.98 -16.14
N ALA A 91 5.50 -30.88 -14.83
CA ALA A 91 5.25 -29.71 -14.03
C ALA A 91 6.04 -28.49 -14.54
N SER A 92 7.33 -28.64 -14.83
CA SER A 92 8.16 -27.57 -15.39
C SER A 92 7.60 -27.06 -16.71
N THR A 93 7.31 -27.99 -17.64
CA THR A 93 6.77 -27.65 -18.96
C THR A 93 5.41 -26.94 -18.84
N CYS A 94 4.52 -27.45 -17.98
CA CYS A 94 3.22 -26.84 -17.75
C CYS A 94 3.34 -25.42 -17.18
N GLY A 95 4.19 -25.25 -16.16
CA GLY A 95 4.44 -23.97 -15.52
C GLY A 95 4.98 -22.92 -16.50
N GLU A 96 5.95 -23.29 -17.34
CA GLU A 96 6.56 -22.41 -18.34
C GLU A 96 5.53 -21.92 -19.38
N ILE A 97 4.74 -22.83 -19.94
CA ILE A 97 3.73 -22.49 -20.95
C ILE A 97 2.64 -21.59 -20.34
N LEU A 98 2.09 -21.95 -19.18
CA LEU A 98 1.03 -21.17 -18.55
C LEU A 98 1.51 -19.80 -18.07
N ALA A 99 2.73 -19.70 -17.54
CA ALA A 99 3.33 -18.43 -17.17
C ALA A 99 3.52 -17.51 -18.39
N THR A 100 3.94 -18.05 -19.53
CA THR A 100 4.15 -17.29 -20.78
C THR A 100 2.88 -16.59 -21.28
N TYR A 101 1.71 -17.20 -21.05
CA TYR A 101 0.41 -16.61 -21.38
C TYR A 101 0.00 -15.43 -20.47
N LEU A 102 0.68 -15.24 -19.34
CA LEU A 102 0.39 -14.17 -18.38
C LEU A 102 1.51 -13.11 -18.36
N SER A 103 2.76 -13.54 -18.49
CA SER A 103 3.94 -12.71 -18.34
C SER A 103 5.13 -13.25 -19.13
N LYS A 104 5.89 -12.35 -19.76
CA LYS A 104 7.13 -12.65 -20.49
C LYS A 104 8.30 -11.97 -19.76
N ASP A 105 8.84 -12.65 -18.74
CA ASP A 105 9.90 -12.14 -17.82
C ASP A 105 9.58 -10.80 -17.12
N THR A 106 8.30 -10.50 -16.94
CA THR A 106 7.84 -9.34 -16.17
C THR A 106 7.36 -9.77 -14.78
N LEU A 107 7.32 -8.82 -13.85
CA LEU A 107 6.71 -9.09 -12.55
C LEU A 107 5.21 -9.29 -12.73
N LEU A 108 4.71 -10.46 -12.34
CA LEU A 108 3.27 -10.71 -12.20
C LEU A 108 2.89 -10.63 -10.73
N PHE A 109 1.70 -10.11 -10.48
CA PHE A 109 1.07 -10.12 -9.16
C PHE A 109 -0.13 -11.06 -9.21
N PHE A 110 -0.04 -12.22 -8.57
CA PHE A 110 -1.04 -13.29 -8.67
C PHE A 110 -1.22 -13.98 -7.32
N THR A 111 -2.23 -14.82 -7.17
CA THR A 111 -2.49 -15.53 -5.91
C THR A 111 -2.13 -17.00 -5.96
N MET A 112 -2.00 -17.63 -4.78
CA MET A 112 -1.75 -19.08 -4.71
C MET A 112 -2.99 -19.87 -5.14
N THR A 113 -4.19 -19.31 -4.98
CA THR A 113 -5.43 -19.86 -5.54
C THR A 113 -5.40 -19.87 -7.06
N GLU A 114 -4.90 -18.80 -7.71
CA GLU A 114 -4.66 -18.81 -9.15
C GLU A 114 -3.65 -19.91 -9.54
N ALA A 115 -2.56 -20.08 -8.80
CA ALA A 115 -1.57 -21.13 -9.06
C ALA A 115 -2.18 -22.54 -9.02
N LYS A 116 -3.03 -22.81 -8.02
CA LYS A 116 -3.74 -24.09 -7.86
C LYS A 116 -4.74 -24.32 -8.99
N ALA A 117 -5.50 -23.29 -9.38
CA ALA A 117 -6.44 -23.40 -10.49
C ALA A 117 -5.73 -23.69 -11.83
N PHE A 118 -4.52 -23.14 -12.02
CA PHE A 118 -3.69 -23.49 -13.16
C PHE A 118 -3.22 -24.95 -13.14
N ALA A 119 -2.87 -25.46 -11.96
CA ALA A 119 -2.51 -26.87 -11.79
C ALA A 119 -3.70 -27.82 -12.00
N GLU A 120 -4.90 -27.43 -11.56
CA GLU A 120 -6.15 -28.17 -11.84
C GLU A 120 -6.46 -28.20 -13.33
N TYR A 121 -6.36 -27.04 -14.01
CA TYR A 121 -6.47 -26.98 -15.47
C TYR A 121 -5.44 -27.86 -16.18
N ALA A 122 -4.20 -27.89 -15.69
CA ALA A 122 -3.16 -28.76 -16.22
C ALA A 122 -3.52 -30.25 -16.03
N LYS A 123 -4.02 -30.62 -14.85
CA LYS A 123 -4.46 -31.98 -14.53
C LYS A 123 -5.62 -32.45 -15.41
N GLU A 124 -6.61 -31.58 -15.67
CA GLU A 124 -7.74 -31.88 -16.58
C GLU A 124 -7.29 -32.21 -18.02
N HIS A 125 -6.07 -31.82 -18.39
CA HIS A 125 -5.47 -32.06 -19.69
C HIS A 125 -4.32 -33.08 -19.63
N ASP A 126 -4.26 -33.89 -18.57
CA ASP A 126 -3.24 -34.92 -18.33
C ASP A 126 -1.81 -34.37 -18.21
N PHE A 127 -1.67 -33.12 -17.75
CA PHE A 127 -0.41 -32.37 -17.71
C PHE A 127 0.30 -32.29 -19.08
N ASP A 128 -0.46 -32.36 -20.17
CA ASP A 128 0.06 -32.17 -21.52
C ASP A 128 -0.03 -30.71 -21.94
N ALA A 129 1.09 -30.00 -21.82
CA ALA A 129 1.17 -28.57 -22.12
C ALA A 129 0.82 -28.21 -23.58
N LYS A 130 0.86 -29.16 -24.52
CA LYS A 130 0.46 -28.93 -25.92
C LYS A 130 -1.05 -28.71 -26.07
N LYS A 131 -1.85 -29.16 -25.09
CA LYS A 131 -3.30 -28.96 -25.08
C LYS A 131 -3.71 -27.59 -24.54
N PHE A 132 -2.79 -26.84 -23.92
CA PHE A 132 -3.11 -25.56 -23.29
C PHE A 132 -3.32 -24.47 -24.33
N LYS A 133 -4.26 -23.56 -24.04
CA LYS A 133 -4.55 -22.40 -24.87
C LYS A 133 -4.52 -21.14 -24.03
N GLU A 134 -3.94 -20.08 -24.60
CA GLU A 134 -3.82 -18.77 -23.95
C GLU A 134 -5.16 -18.23 -23.43
N LYS A 135 -6.20 -18.28 -24.27
CA LYS A 135 -7.56 -17.82 -23.91
C LYS A 135 -8.15 -18.58 -22.73
N ASP A 136 -7.86 -19.88 -22.62
CA ASP A 136 -8.33 -20.71 -21.51
C ASP A 136 -7.57 -20.37 -20.23
N ALA A 137 -6.25 -20.16 -20.32
CA ALA A 137 -5.44 -19.69 -19.19
C ALA A 137 -5.92 -18.35 -18.63
N HIS A 138 -6.28 -17.39 -19.49
CA HIS A 138 -6.87 -16.11 -19.06
C HIS A 138 -8.22 -16.30 -18.36
N LYS A 139 -9.05 -17.23 -18.86
CA LYS A 139 -10.33 -17.57 -18.24
C LYS A 139 -10.14 -18.23 -16.87
N VAL A 140 -9.15 -19.11 -16.74
CA VAL A 140 -8.77 -19.75 -15.46
C VAL A 140 -8.35 -18.68 -14.45
N SER A 141 -7.39 -17.80 -14.77
CA SER A 141 -6.98 -16.72 -13.86
C SER A 141 -8.14 -15.82 -13.46
N ARG A 142 -8.97 -15.38 -14.41
CA ARG A 142 -10.14 -14.52 -14.12
C ARG A 142 -11.13 -15.17 -13.16
N LYS A 143 -11.37 -16.47 -13.32
CA LYS A 143 -12.31 -17.21 -12.46
C LYS A 143 -11.72 -17.53 -11.09
N ALA A 144 -10.44 -17.89 -11.05
CA ALA A 144 -9.74 -18.31 -9.85
C ALA A 144 -9.41 -17.14 -8.92
N LEU A 145 -9.21 -15.94 -9.48
CA LEU A 145 -8.93 -14.78 -8.66
C LEU A 145 -10.15 -14.41 -7.81
N ASN A 146 -10.02 -14.66 -6.52
CA ASN A 146 -10.91 -14.15 -5.50
C ASN A 146 -10.09 -13.35 -4.46
N PRO A 147 -10.09 -12.01 -4.56
CA PRO A 147 -9.33 -11.16 -3.64
C PRO A 147 -9.67 -11.37 -2.16
N ALA A 148 -10.89 -11.81 -1.83
CA ALA A 148 -11.30 -12.11 -0.47
C ALA A 148 -10.61 -13.34 0.14
N ILE A 149 -10.07 -14.25 -0.69
CA ILE A 149 -9.38 -15.46 -0.22
C ILE A 149 -7.89 -15.18 0.01
N ASP A 150 -7.19 -14.66 -1.00
CA ASP A 150 -5.73 -14.49 -0.96
C ASP A 150 -5.21 -13.40 -1.91
N GLY A 151 -5.96 -12.31 -2.08
CA GLY A 151 -5.61 -11.23 -3.01
C GLY A 151 -6.12 -9.85 -2.61
N ILE A 152 -6.35 -9.60 -1.32
CA ILE A 152 -6.82 -8.30 -0.83
C ILE A 152 -5.87 -7.16 -1.23
N ASP A 153 -4.56 -7.42 -1.24
CA ASP A 153 -3.54 -6.49 -1.69
C ASP A 153 -3.60 -6.21 -3.20
N ILE A 154 -4.03 -7.18 -4.01
CA ILE A 154 -4.35 -6.95 -5.43
C ILE A 154 -5.55 -6.01 -5.55
N ALA A 155 -6.60 -6.17 -4.73
CA ALA A 155 -7.75 -5.26 -4.77
C ALA A 155 -7.39 -3.85 -4.29
N LEU A 156 -6.57 -3.73 -3.25
CA LEU A 156 -6.13 -2.45 -2.71
C LEU A 156 -5.14 -1.73 -3.63
N PHE A 157 -4.14 -2.44 -4.17
CA PHE A 157 -3.02 -1.81 -4.90
C PHE A 157 -3.03 -2.02 -6.41
N GLY A 158 -3.98 -2.78 -6.92
CA GLY A 158 -4.15 -3.07 -8.33
C GLY A 158 -3.19 -4.14 -8.86
N ARG A 159 -3.46 -4.56 -10.09
CA ARG A 159 -2.66 -5.51 -10.86
C ARG A 159 -2.60 -5.08 -12.31
N MET A 160 -1.40 -5.16 -12.89
CA MET A 160 -1.20 -4.99 -14.33
C MET A 160 -0.63 -6.29 -14.91
N VAL A 161 -1.23 -6.78 -15.98
CA VAL A 161 -0.84 -7.98 -16.72
C VAL A 161 -0.65 -7.57 -18.18
N ALA A 162 0.60 -7.40 -18.60
CA ALA A 162 0.93 -6.83 -19.90
C ALA A 162 0.43 -7.66 -21.10
N GLN A 163 0.36 -8.99 -20.94
CA GLN A 163 -0.10 -9.89 -22.01
C GLN A 163 -1.63 -10.02 -22.07
N ALA A 164 -2.35 -9.60 -21.03
CA ALA A 164 -3.79 -9.78 -20.91
C ALA A 164 -4.41 -8.59 -20.14
N ALA A 165 -4.67 -7.49 -20.84
CA ALA A 165 -5.19 -6.26 -20.24
C ALA A 165 -6.53 -6.47 -19.53
N GLU A 166 -7.30 -7.46 -19.95
CA GLU A 166 -8.55 -7.89 -19.34
C GLU A 166 -8.38 -8.56 -17.96
N LEU A 167 -7.16 -8.90 -17.56
CA LEU A 167 -6.81 -9.38 -16.21
C LEU A 167 -6.31 -8.26 -15.29
N ASN A 168 -6.21 -7.02 -15.80
CA ASN A 168 -5.86 -5.85 -15.01
C ASN A 168 -6.92 -5.60 -13.94
N ILE A 169 -6.45 -5.09 -12.81
CA ILE A 169 -7.28 -4.71 -11.68
C ILE A 169 -6.92 -3.30 -11.28
N GLU A 170 -7.94 -2.45 -11.24
CA GLU A 170 -7.81 -1.09 -10.76
C GLU A 170 -7.65 -1.08 -9.24
N ALA A 171 -6.71 -0.26 -8.77
CA ALA A 171 -6.39 -0.12 -7.36
C ALA A 171 -7.46 0.69 -6.63
N ALA A 172 -7.95 0.19 -5.50
CA ALA A 172 -8.81 0.97 -4.61
C ALA A 172 -8.05 2.04 -3.81
N ALA A 173 -6.77 1.82 -3.51
CA ALA A 173 -5.97 2.69 -2.65
C ALA A 173 -4.99 3.57 -3.44
N SER A 174 -5.08 4.88 -3.23
CA SER A 174 -4.19 5.90 -3.79
C SER A 174 -3.32 6.49 -2.69
N PHE A 175 -2.00 6.56 -2.94
CA PHE A 175 -1.02 7.12 -2.00
C PHE A 175 -0.32 8.29 -2.67
N SER A 176 -0.29 9.43 -2.00
CA SER A 176 0.60 10.52 -2.38
C SER A 176 2.04 10.23 -1.90
N HIS A 177 3.00 10.97 -2.44
CA HIS A 177 4.31 11.05 -1.80
C HIS A 177 4.12 11.79 -0.47
N ALA A 178 4.69 11.25 0.63
CA ALA A 178 4.70 11.99 1.88
C ALA A 178 5.76 13.09 1.80
N ILE A 179 5.41 14.31 2.21
CA ILE A 179 6.30 15.48 2.16
C ILE A 179 6.36 16.14 3.53
N SER A 180 7.48 16.75 3.88
CA SER A 180 7.58 17.53 5.10
C SER A 180 6.74 18.81 5.03
N THR A 181 6.04 19.15 6.11
CA THR A 181 5.21 20.37 6.20
C THR A 181 6.04 21.65 6.30
N HIS A 182 7.31 21.53 6.67
CA HIS A 182 8.30 22.60 6.77
C HIS A 182 9.51 22.34 5.86
N LYS A 183 10.39 23.35 5.72
CA LYS A 183 11.67 23.22 5.02
C LYS A 183 12.57 22.22 5.77
N VAL A 184 13.34 21.42 5.02
CA VAL A 184 14.31 20.48 5.57
C VAL A 184 15.66 20.64 4.87
N SER A 185 16.73 20.52 5.66
CA SER A 185 18.09 20.32 5.19
C SER A 185 18.51 18.90 5.54
N ASN A 186 19.18 18.19 4.62
CA ASN A 186 19.82 16.94 4.98
C ASN A 186 21.09 17.25 5.77
N GLU A 187 21.37 16.43 6.77
CA GLU A 187 22.56 16.48 7.59
C GLU A 187 23.45 15.28 7.27
N VAL A 188 24.77 15.49 7.34
CA VAL A 188 25.77 14.46 7.05
C VAL A 188 26.28 13.88 8.36
N GLU A 189 26.18 12.57 8.48
CA GLU A 189 26.74 11.75 9.55
C GLU A 189 28.05 11.12 9.06
N PHE A 190 29.16 11.36 9.78
CA PHE A 190 30.41 10.63 9.55
C PHE A 190 30.52 9.49 10.55
N PHE A 191 30.84 8.29 10.06
CA PHE A 191 31.03 7.12 10.92
C PHE A 191 32.36 6.44 10.60
N THR A 192 32.91 5.77 11.60
CA THR A 192 34.11 4.95 11.47
C THR A 192 33.82 3.52 11.87
N ALA A 193 34.59 2.58 11.34
CA ALA A 193 34.67 1.23 11.87
C ALA A 193 36.12 0.95 12.27
N LEU A 194 36.30 0.41 13.47
CA LEU A 194 37.59 0.01 14.00
C LEU A 194 37.84 -1.47 13.68
N ASP A 195 39.12 -1.85 13.59
CA ASP A 195 39.54 -3.23 13.59
C ASP A 195 40.07 -3.59 14.98
N ASP A 196 39.34 -4.47 15.67
CA ASP A 196 39.63 -4.88 17.04
C ASP A 196 40.99 -5.59 17.19
N LEU A 197 41.61 -6.07 16.09
CA LEU A 197 42.94 -6.70 16.09
C LEU A 197 44.06 -5.78 15.57
N SER A 198 43.76 -4.52 15.22
CA SER A 198 44.76 -3.59 14.72
C SER A 198 45.79 -3.24 15.79
N THR A 199 47.08 -3.26 15.43
CA THR A 199 48.18 -2.78 16.26
C THR A 199 48.51 -1.31 16.03
N GLU A 200 47.91 -0.67 15.03
CA GLU A 200 48.08 0.75 14.72
C GLU A 200 46.83 1.55 15.13
N PRO A 201 47.01 2.76 15.73
CA PRO A 201 45.89 3.64 16.05
C PRO A 201 45.27 4.21 14.76
N GLY A 202 43.96 4.04 14.60
CA GLY A 202 43.22 4.59 13.45
C GLY A 202 41.93 3.84 13.16
N SER A 203 41.09 4.39 12.28
CA SER A 203 39.91 3.70 11.76
C SER A 203 40.26 2.86 10.55
N SER A 204 39.79 1.62 10.51
CA SER A 204 39.93 0.73 9.34
C SER A 204 38.94 1.06 8.23
N HIS A 205 37.85 1.77 8.55
CA HIS A 205 36.93 2.32 7.57
C HIS A 205 36.39 3.67 8.02
N MET A 206 36.15 4.55 7.05
CA MET A 206 35.41 5.79 7.23
C MET A 206 34.34 5.89 6.14
N GLY A 207 33.14 6.28 6.53
CA GLY A 207 32.03 6.51 5.61
C GLY A 207 31.20 7.73 6.01
N SER A 208 30.34 8.16 5.10
CA SER A 208 29.33 9.17 5.38
C SER A 208 27.94 8.67 5.01
N LEU A 209 26.95 9.14 5.76
CA LEU A 209 25.54 8.91 5.54
C LEU A 209 24.81 10.25 5.61
N GLU A 210 23.67 10.36 4.96
CA GLU A 210 22.77 11.49 5.19
C GLU A 210 21.49 11.06 5.92
N PHE A 211 20.96 11.96 6.73
CA PHE A 211 19.68 11.85 7.41
C PHE A 211 18.95 13.20 7.43
N ASN A 212 17.68 13.19 7.84
CA ASN A 212 16.98 14.39 8.26
C ASN A 212 15.99 14.08 9.39
N SER A 213 15.39 15.14 9.94
CA SER A 213 14.24 15.07 10.82
C SER A 213 13.11 15.96 10.27
N ALA A 214 11.87 15.48 10.33
CA ALA A 214 10.75 16.20 9.76
C ALA A 214 9.38 15.73 10.28
N THR A 215 8.43 16.68 10.33
CA THR A 215 7.00 16.40 10.37
C THR A 215 6.49 16.18 8.95
N TYR A 216 6.07 14.95 8.64
CA TYR A 216 5.54 14.59 7.32
C TYR A 216 4.02 14.68 7.29
N TYR A 217 3.51 15.23 6.20
CA TYR A 217 2.14 15.04 5.76
C TYR A 217 2.04 13.82 4.85
N ARG A 218 1.19 12.87 5.22
CA ARG A 218 0.87 11.68 4.43
C ARG A 218 -0.61 11.76 4.02
N TYR A 219 -0.85 11.74 2.71
CA TYR A 219 -2.20 11.61 2.15
C TYR A 219 -2.41 10.23 1.55
N VAL A 220 -3.45 9.55 2.01
CA VAL A 220 -3.88 8.25 1.50
C VAL A 220 -5.39 8.29 1.29
N SER A 221 -5.87 7.73 0.18
CA SER A 221 -7.30 7.64 -0.13
C SER A 221 -7.65 6.22 -0.49
N LEU A 222 -8.64 5.66 0.20
CA LEU A 222 -9.23 4.36 -0.07
C LEU A 222 -10.61 4.54 -0.70
N ASP A 223 -10.76 4.16 -1.97
CA ASP A 223 -12.02 4.20 -2.70
C ASP A 223 -12.85 2.95 -2.39
N LEU A 224 -13.86 3.10 -1.54
CA LEU A 224 -14.73 2.01 -1.11
C LEU A 224 -15.60 1.49 -2.25
N GLY A 225 -15.95 2.36 -3.21
CA GLY A 225 -16.67 1.98 -4.41
C GLY A 225 -15.85 1.05 -5.29
N GLN A 226 -14.59 1.42 -5.56
CA GLN A 226 -13.67 0.57 -6.32
C GLN A 226 -13.37 -0.74 -5.58
N LEU A 227 -13.17 -0.68 -4.26
CA LEU A 227 -12.93 -1.88 -3.45
C LEU A 227 -14.12 -2.83 -3.51
N CYS A 228 -15.35 -2.32 -3.35
CA CYS A 228 -16.60 -3.08 -3.48
C CYS A 228 -16.71 -3.77 -4.84
N GLN A 229 -16.37 -3.06 -5.91
CA GLN A 229 -16.39 -3.61 -7.27
C GLN A 229 -15.40 -4.76 -7.44
N THR A 230 -14.16 -4.61 -6.95
CA THR A 230 -13.10 -5.62 -7.10
C THR A 230 -13.32 -6.83 -6.18
N MET A 231 -13.79 -6.61 -4.96
CA MET A 231 -14.05 -7.65 -3.96
C MET A 231 -15.41 -8.35 -4.16
N LYS A 232 -16.25 -7.86 -5.08
CA LYS A 232 -17.62 -8.35 -5.32
C LYS A 232 -18.50 -8.38 -4.08
N GLY A 233 -18.34 -7.40 -3.18
CA GLY A 233 -19.11 -7.33 -1.93
C GLY A 233 -18.60 -8.22 -0.80
N HIS A 234 -17.60 -9.07 -1.03
CA HIS A 234 -17.04 -9.91 0.01
C HIS A 234 -16.08 -9.12 0.92
N ASP A 235 -16.31 -9.26 2.22
CA ASP A 235 -15.36 -8.95 3.29
C ASP A 235 -14.69 -7.55 3.25
N LEU A 236 -15.45 -6.53 2.83
CA LEU A 236 -14.96 -5.15 2.79
C LEU A 236 -14.56 -4.62 4.16
N SER A 237 -15.28 -5.00 5.22
CA SER A 237 -14.98 -4.54 6.57
C SER A 237 -13.63 -5.07 7.05
N PHE A 238 -13.30 -6.34 6.78
CA PHE A 238 -11.96 -6.88 7.04
C PHE A 238 -10.91 -6.14 6.22
N ALA A 239 -11.20 -5.79 4.98
CA ALA A 239 -10.26 -5.08 4.14
C ALA A 239 -9.95 -3.66 4.61
N VAL A 240 -10.98 -2.90 5.00
CA VAL A 240 -10.83 -1.56 5.60
C VAL A 240 -10.08 -1.65 6.93
N GLU A 241 -10.38 -2.64 7.77
CA GLU A 241 -9.70 -2.89 9.03
C GLU A 241 -8.21 -3.18 8.84
N ASN A 242 -7.88 -4.18 8.03
CA ASN A 242 -6.50 -4.59 7.75
C ASN A 242 -5.70 -3.43 7.14
N PHE A 243 -6.29 -2.72 6.17
CA PHE A 243 -5.64 -1.58 5.54
C PHE A 243 -5.37 -0.46 6.55
N THR A 244 -6.33 -0.13 7.42
CA THR A 244 -6.18 0.94 8.40
C THR A 244 -5.14 0.57 9.47
N LYS A 245 -5.20 -0.65 10.02
CA LYS A 245 -4.21 -1.16 10.99
C LYS A 245 -2.81 -1.18 10.39
N ALA A 246 -2.66 -1.71 9.17
CA ALA A 246 -1.38 -1.74 8.47
C ALA A 246 -0.86 -0.33 8.16
N LEU A 247 -1.73 0.62 7.78
CA LEU A 247 -1.34 2.01 7.52
C LEU A 247 -0.83 2.70 8.80
N PHE A 248 -1.41 2.36 9.95
CA PHE A 248 -1.04 2.89 11.26
C PHE A 248 0.32 2.39 11.73
N ILE A 249 0.53 1.07 11.73
CA ILE A 249 1.74 0.47 12.33
C ILE A 249 2.99 0.55 11.44
N THR A 250 2.83 0.77 10.13
CA THR A 250 3.96 0.63 9.20
C THR A 250 4.80 1.88 9.07
N ILE A 251 6.12 1.63 8.99
CA ILE A 251 7.16 2.62 8.73
C ILE A 251 8.05 2.08 7.60
N PRO A 252 8.60 2.93 6.71
CA PRO A 252 9.54 2.51 5.68
C PRO A 252 10.78 1.84 6.27
N THR A 253 11.25 0.77 5.63
CA THR A 253 12.29 -0.10 6.19
C THR A 253 13.72 0.41 6.02
N ALA A 254 13.92 1.51 5.30
CA ALA A 254 15.26 2.03 5.04
C ALA A 254 15.92 2.48 6.35
N ARG A 255 17.14 1.95 6.58
CA ARG A 255 18.04 2.28 7.71
C ARG A 255 17.43 2.17 9.11
N GLN A 256 16.31 1.47 9.30
CA GLN A 256 15.68 1.37 10.62
C GLN A 256 16.57 0.72 11.69
N ALA A 257 17.53 -0.14 11.30
CA ALA A 257 18.48 -0.75 12.23
C ALA A 257 19.55 0.22 12.75
N THR A 258 19.87 1.29 12.00
CA THR A 258 20.92 2.27 12.36
C THR A 258 20.35 3.66 12.67
N GLN A 259 19.14 3.96 12.18
CA GLN A 259 18.43 5.23 12.29
C GLN A 259 16.94 4.92 12.52
N SER A 260 16.62 4.38 13.70
CA SER A 260 15.28 3.92 14.04
C SER A 260 14.27 5.07 14.04
N GLY A 261 13.24 4.92 13.21
CA GLY A 261 12.14 5.86 13.07
C GLY A 261 10.84 5.31 13.64
N ALA A 262 10.88 4.60 14.77
CA ALA A 262 9.71 4.01 15.42
C ALA A 262 8.75 5.06 16.02
N SER A 263 8.22 5.93 15.17
CA SER A 263 7.35 7.06 15.53
C SER A 263 5.91 6.75 15.13
N PRO A 264 4.91 6.82 16.03
CA PRO A 264 3.51 6.61 15.70
C PRO A 264 2.92 7.83 14.99
N TRP A 265 1.67 7.74 14.55
CA TRP A 265 0.94 8.94 14.13
C TRP A 265 0.78 9.89 15.33
N GLU A 266 1.03 11.17 15.12
CA GLU A 266 0.74 12.19 16.13
C GLU A 266 -0.65 12.78 15.94
N PHE A 267 -1.09 12.92 14.69
CA PHE A 267 -2.42 13.42 14.37
C PHE A 267 -2.92 12.84 13.05
N ALA A 268 -4.21 12.53 12.97
CA ALA A 268 -4.84 12.23 11.69
C ALA A 268 -6.26 12.79 11.62
N LYS A 269 -6.57 13.46 10.51
CA LYS A 269 -7.94 13.81 10.11
C LYS A 269 -8.39 12.79 9.08
N VAL A 270 -9.43 12.01 9.38
CA VAL A 270 -9.96 11.00 8.48
C VAL A 270 -11.37 11.39 8.04
N LEU A 271 -11.58 11.51 6.73
CA LEU A 271 -12.84 11.94 6.15
C LEU A 271 -13.47 10.82 5.34
N VAL A 272 -14.77 10.59 5.50
CA VAL A 272 -15.55 9.72 4.60
C VAL A 272 -16.37 10.62 3.68
N ARG A 273 -16.09 10.57 2.37
CA ARG A 273 -16.59 11.58 1.42
C ARG A 273 -16.98 11.00 0.07
N LYS A 274 -17.96 11.62 -0.59
CA LYS A 274 -18.33 11.40 -2.01
C LYS A 274 -17.80 12.45 -2.98
N GLY A 275 -17.24 13.55 -2.46
CA GLY A 275 -16.73 14.66 -3.26
C GLY A 275 -15.40 14.37 -3.97
N GLN A 276 -14.85 15.40 -4.61
CA GLN A 276 -13.49 15.34 -5.14
C GLN A 276 -12.47 15.16 -4.01
N ARG A 277 -11.53 14.24 -4.23
CA ARG A 277 -10.39 13.98 -3.34
C ARG A 277 -9.63 15.27 -3.06
N LEU A 278 -9.31 15.51 -1.80
CA LEU A 278 -8.64 16.72 -1.38
C LEU A 278 -7.26 16.40 -0.79
N GLN A 279 -6.22 17.13 -1.18
CA GLN A 279 -4.92 17.06 -0.50
C GLN A 279 -4.54 18.44 0.02
N VAL A 280 -3.90 18.49 1.19
CA VAL A 280 -3.32 19.73 1.70
C VAL A 280 -1.95 19.92 1.05
N PRO A 281 -1.72 21.03 0.32
CA PRO A 281 -0.50 21.19 -0.47
C PRO A 281 0.73 21.55 0.37
N PHE A 282 0.54 22.14 1.56
CA PHE A 282 1.62 22.73 2.39
C PHE A 282 2.59 23.60 1.56
N GLU A 283 2.03 24.36 0.61
CA GLU A 283 2.78 25.21 -0.32
C GLU A 283 3.69 26.14 0.47
N THR A 284 3.11 26.98 1.34
CA THR A 284 3.87 27.82 2.24
C THR A 284 4.48 26.96 3.36
N PRO A 285 5.82 26.94 3.54
CA PRO A 285 6.46 26.14 4.58
C PRO A 285 6.04 26.57 5.98
N ILE A 286 5.62 25.59 6.78
CA ILE A 286 5.31 25.80 8.18
C ILE A 286 6.57 26.27 8.92
N LYS A 287 6.41 27.33 9.71
CA LYS A 287 7.44 27.82 10.63
C LYS A 287 7.24 27.15 11.99
N ALA A 288 8.34 26.84 12.66
CA ALA A 288 8.27 26.30 14.01
C ALA A 288 7.61 27.32 14.96
N LYS A 289 6.85 26.82 15.92
CA LYS A 289 6.28 27.60 17.02
C LYS A 289 6.59 26.84 18.31
N ASP A 290 7.07 27.56 19.33
CA ASP A 290 7.40 26.99 20.64
C ASP A 290 8.35 25.75 20.54
N GLY A 291 9.26 25.77 19.57
CA GLY A 291 10.25 24.71 19.35
C GLY A 291 9.80 23.52 18.49
N GLY A 292 8.56 23.49 17.99
CA GLY A 292 8.02 22.36 17.23
C GLY A 292 7.30 22.73 15.93
N PHE A 293 7.13 21.74 15.06
CA PHE A 293 6.38 21.86 13.79
C PHE A 293 5.01 21.19 13.82
N ILE A 294 4.76 20.25 14.74
CA ILE A 294 3.54 19.44 14.72
C ILE A 294 2.26 20.27 14.92
N GLN A 295 2.18 21.07 15.99
CA GLN A 295 0.97 21.86 16.27
C GLN A 295 0.66 22.89 15.16
N PRO A 296 1.62 23.71 14.69
CA PRO A 296 1.39 24.57 13.52
C PRO A 296 1.00 23.80 12.25
N SER A 297 1.48 22.56 12.07
CA SER A 297 1.07 21.72 10.94
C SER A 297 -0.38 21.25 11.07
N ILE A 298 -0.80 20.85 12.28
CA ILE A 298 -2.19 20.48 12.58
C ILE A 298 -3.12 21.65 12.27
N ASP A 299 -2.77 22.85 12.77
CA ASP A 299 -3.55 24.06 12.56
C ASP A 299 -3.67 24.39 11.06
N ALA A 300 -2.56 24.33 10.32
CA ALA A 300 -2.57 24.60 8.89
C ALA A 300 -3.42 23.57 8.10
N MET A 301 -3.30 22.29 8.43
CA MET A 301 -4.04 21.20 7.78
C MET A 301 -5.54 21.33 8.01
N THR A 302 -5.95 21.49 9.28
CA THR A 302 -7.35 21.58 9.68
C THR A 302 -8.01 22.85 9.12
N ASN A 303 -7.34 24.00 9.20
CA ASN A 303 -7.84 25.25 8.62
C ASN A 303 -8.01 25.17 7.11
N TYR A 304 -7.06 24.54 6.40
CA TYR A 304 -7.18 24.34 4.95
C TYR A 304 -8.37 23.44 4.61
N ILE A 305 -8.51 22.28 5.26
CA ILE A 305 -9.62 21.36 5.03
C ILE A 305 -10.97 22.04 5.32
N ALA A 306 -11.10 22.75 6.45
CA ALA A 306 -12.32 23.46 6.82
C ALA A 306 -12.67 24.57 5.83
N LYS A 307 -11.67 25.30 5.31
CA LYS A 307 -11.87 26.28 4.24
C LYS A 307 -12.38 25.60 2.96
N GLN A 308 -11.77 24.49 2.56
CA GLN A 308 -12.17 23.76 1.36
C GLN A 308 -13.57 23.16 1.50
N GLU A 309 -13.94 22.65 2.66
CA GLU A 309 -15.30 22.21 2.94
C GLU A 309 -16.33 23.32 2.69
N LYS A 310 -16.09 24.52 3.24
CA LYS A 310 -16.97 25.68 3.03
C LYS A 310 -17.06 26.09 1.56
N LEU A 311 -15.92 26.13 0.85
CA LEU A 311 -15.86 26.57 -0.55
C LEU A 311 -16.50 25.57 -1.53
N HIS A 312 -16.37 24.27 -1.26
CA HIS A 312 -16.95 23.23 -2.11
C HIS A 312 -18.45 23.05 -1.86
N GLY A 313 -18.96 23.47 -0.70
CA GLY A 313 -20.37 23.33 -0.34
C GLY A 313 -20.84 21.88 -0.46
N SER A 314 -21.95 21.66 -1.15
CA SER A 314 -22.51 20.31 -1.36
C SER A 314 -21.58 19.37 -2.12
N LEU A 315 -20.66 19.89 -2.95
CA LEU A 315 -19.67 19.09 -3.69
C LEU A 315 -18.54 18.55 -2.81
N PHE A 316 -18.40 19.05 -1.58
CA PHE A 316 -17.46 18.45 -0.63
C PHE A 316 -17.88 17.02 -0.28
N GLY A 317 -19.20 16.79 -0.19
CA GLY A 317 -19.80 15.47 -0.02
C GLY A 317 -19.37 14.74 1.25
N LYS A 318 -19.22 15.45 2.38
CA LYS A 318 -18.85 14.84 3.69
C LYS A 318 -19.98 13.98 4.23
N GLN A 319 -19.64 12.76 4.61
CA GLN A 319 -20.54 11.80 5.25
C GLN A 319 -20.14 11.58 6.71
N ALA A 320 -18.84 11.49 6.99
CA ALA A 320 -18.31 11.38 8.34
C ALA A 320 -16.90 11.98 8.44
N GLU A 321 -16.49 12.25 9.67
CA GLU A 321 -15.19 12.81 10.02
C GLU A 321 -14.73 12.25 11.37
N TYR A 322 -13.47 11.87 11.45
CA TYR A 322 -12.83 11.35 12.65
C TYR A 322 -11.49 12.04 12.85
N THR A 323 -11.11 12.25 14.11
CA THR A 323 -9.85 12.92 14.45
C THR A 323 -9.11 12.07 15.47
N TYR A 324 -7.92 11.60 15.12
CA TYR A 324 -7.02 10.85 15.98
C TYR A 324 -5.90 11.77 16.48
N GLY A 325 -5.49 11.64 17.75
CA GLY A 325 -4.38 12.40 18.34
C GLY A 325 -4.77 13.78 18.88
N GLN A 326 -6.07 14.05 19.04
CA GLN A 326 -6.57 15.25 19.73
C GLN A 326 -7.23 14.92 21.07
N ASP A 327 -7.87 13.75 21.16
CA ASP A 327 -8.49 13.20 22.35
C ASP A 327 -7.80 11.86 22.67
N ASP A 328 -7.16 11.78 23.84
CA ASP A 328 -6.41 10.60 24.27
C ASP A 328 -7.30 9.38 24.55
N SER A 329 -8.63 9.58 24.64
CA SER A 329 -9.60 8.49 24.76
C SER A 329 -9.99 7.86 23.43
N PHE A 330 -9.74 8.54 22.29
CA PHE A 330 -10.08 8.03 20.97
C PHE A 330 -8.90 7.27 20.36
N THR A 331 -8.97 5.94 20.41
CA THR A 331 -7.88 5.05 20.02
C THR A 331 -7.90 4.70 18.53
N ILE A 332 -6.84 4.03 18.06
CA ILE A 332 -6.82 3.47 16.70
C ILE A 332 -7.92 2.40 16.51
N ASP A 333 -8.28 1.67 17.56
CA ASP A 333 -9.33 0.65 17.49
C ASP A 333 -10.71 1.30 17.32
N ASP A 334 -10.97 2.44 17.97
CA ASP A 334 -12.19 3.23 17.77
C ASP A 334 -12.30 3.75 16.34
N LEU A 335 -11.19 4.28 15.81
CA LEU A 335 -11.13 4.71 14.41
C LEU A 335 -11.41 3.55 13.44
N VAL A 336 -10.77 2.39 13.65
CA VAL A 336 -10.99 1.20 12.84
C VAL A 336 -12.46 0.76 12.91
N ALA A 337 -13.03 0.66 14.11
CA ALA A 337 -14.42 0.28 14.31
C ALA A 337 -15.39 1.22 13.59
N ALA A 338 -15.15 2.54 13.67
CA ALA A 338 -15.95 3.54 12.99
C ALA A 338 -15.84 3.44 11.46
N LEU A 339 -14.63 3.27 10.92
CA LEU A 339 -14.42 3.18 9.46
C LEU A 339 -15.04 1.93 8.85
N LYS A 340 -15.06 0.80 9.58
CA LYS A 340 -15.72 -0.44 9.13
C LYS A 340 -17.21 -0.23 8.84
N GLN A 341 -17.89 0.62 9.63
CA GLN A 341 -19.32 0.89 9.44
C GLN A 341 -19.65 1.54 8.10
N HIS A 342 -18.68 2.21 7.46
CA HIS A 342 -18.85 2.82 6.13
C HIS A 342 -18.66 1.85 4.97
N SER A 343 -18.29 0.59 5.25
CA SER A 343 -18.00 -0.43 4.24
C SER A 343 -19.15 -1.41 3.99
N VAL A 344 -20.32 -1.17 4.57
CA VAL A 344 -21.50 -2.05 4.51
C VAL A 344 -22.36 -1.81 3.25
N GLY A 345 -23.18 -2.80 2.88
CA GLY A 345 -24.22 -2.68 1.85
C GLY A 345 -23.78 -2.98 0.42
N CYS A 346 -22.51 -3.31 0.18
CA CYS A 346 -22.07 -3.88 -1.10
C CYS A 346 -22.46 -5.37 -1.14
N VAL A 347 -23.39 -5.73 -2.03
CA VAL A 347 -23.88 -7.11 -2.16
C VAL A 347 -23.84 -7.52 -3.63
N ASP A 348 -23.41 -8.75 -3.90
CA ASP A 348 -23.54 -9.35 -5.23
C ASP A 348 -25.02 -9.68 -5.48
N LYS A 349 -25.60 -9.14 -6.55
CA LYS A 349 -27.00 -9.40 -6.89
C LYS A 349 -27.23 -10.86 -7.30
N ASP A 350 -26.17 -11.56 -7.70
CA ASP A 350 -26.24 -12.96 -8.11
C ASP A 350 -26.19 -13.93 -6.90
N THR A 351 -26.01 -13.43 -5.66
CA THR A 351 -26.06 -14.20 -4.40
C THR A 351 -27.22 -13.79 -3.49
N GLY A 352 -28.29 -13.20 -4.03
CA GLY A 352 -29.48 -12.86 -3.25
C GLY A 352 -30.09 -14.09 -2.60
N ASP A 353 -30.14 -14.07 -1.27
CA ASP A 353 -30.94 -14.89 -0.35
C ASP A 353 -31.13 -16.38 -0.72
N GLU A 354 -30.37 -17.25 -0.03
CA GLU A 354 -31.01 -18.31 0.77
C GLU A 354 -31.00 -17.91 2.25
#